data_AF-A0A318JS50-F1
#
_entry.id   AF-A0A318JS50-F1
#
_cell.length_a   1.000
_cell.length_b   1.000
_cell.length_c   1.000
_cell.angle_alpha   90.00
_cell.angle_beta   90.00
_cell.angle_gamma   90.00
#
_symmetry.space_group_name_H-M   'P 1'
#
loop_
_entity.id
_entity.type
_entity.pdbx_description
1 polymer ?
#
loop_
_entity_poly.entity_id
_entity_poly.type
_entity_poly.pdbx_seq_one_letter_code
_entity_poly.pdbx_strand_id
1 'polypeptide(L)'
;MLRNIIVVFTIFLITSMPVKAAPGYVIIDASKPNVTSYTSIPKSLTDVDLDKLSGQVSAQAGVGMETWESFKNNLHLLVEAKIKKNEYPELIIKEGLADFLEKFEGIPLGLTWNGGIALTYNDYIHAKRTYQQYLEKPDSVARISERNRDPVHPANHLKVLVSNMSK
;
A
#
# COMPACT_ATOMS: atom_id res chain seq x y z
N MET A 1 26.41 -36.83 -53.57
CA MET A 1 25.14 -36.21 -53.12
C MET A 1 25.24 -35.94 -51.63
N LEU A 2 25.63 -34.73 -51.22
CA LEU A 2 25.57 -34.31 -49.81
C LEU A 2 24.25 -33.55 -49.58
N ARG A 3 23.43 -34.04 -48.65
CA ARG A 3 22.23 -33.36 -48.17
C ARG A 3 22.63 -32.38 -47.06
N ASN A 4 22.44 -31.09 -47.32
CA ASN A 4 22.56 -30.04 -46.32
C ASN A 4 21.40 -30.18 -45.31
N ILE A 5 21.73 -30.45 -44.05
CA ILE A 5 20.78 -30.36 -42.93
C ILE A 5 20.86 -28.92 -42.41
N ILE A 6 19.82 -28.13 -42.68
CA ILE A 6 19.62 -26.82 -42.04
C ILE A 6 18.99 -27.10 -40.68
N VAL A 7 19.77 -26.95 -39.61
CA VAL A 7 19.25 -26.95 -38.24
C VAL A 7 18.80 -25.52 -37.93
N VAL A 8 17.49 -25.28 -37.96
CA VAL A 8 16.88 -24.02 -37.51
C VAL A 8 16.86 -24.04 -35.98
N PHE A 9 17.78 -23.31 -35.35
CA PHE A 9 17.73 -23.03 -33.91
C PHE A 9 16.69 -21.93 -33.66
N THR A 10 15.48 -22.33 -33.29
CA THR A 10 14.47 -21.40 -32.78
C THR A 10 14.90 -20.97 -31.37
N ILE A 11 15.46 -19.77 -31.25
CA ILE A 11 15.72 -19.13 -29.95
C ILE A 11 14.35 -18.74 -29.38
N PHE A 12 13.83 -19.56 -28.46
CA PHE A 12 12.76 -19.13 -27.55
C PHE A 12 13.39 -18.13 -26.59
N LEU A 13 13.23 -16.84 -26.89
CA LEU A 13 13.54 -15.76 -25.96
C LEU A 13 12.43 -15.79 -24.89
N ILE A 14 12.64 -16.58 -23.83
CA ILE A 14 11.84 -16.46 -22.62
C ILE A 14 12.24 -15.12 -22.01
N THR A 15 11.50 -14.07 -22.34
CA THR A 15 11.54 -12.83 -21.57
C THR A 15 10.89 -13.15 -20.24
N SER A 16 11.67 -13.66 -19.29
CA SER A 16 11.31 -13.60 -17.89
C SER A 16 11.13 -12.12 -17.58
N MET A 17 9.88 -11.66 -17.44
CA MET A 17 9.63 -10.38 -16.80
C MET A 17 10.41 -10.40 -15.48
N PRO A 18 11.18 -9.36 -15.14
CA PRO A 18 11.84 -9.33 -13.85
C PRO A 18 10.73 -9.49 -12.80
N VAL A 19 10.76 -10.59 -12.07
CA VAL A 19 9.98 -10.72 -10.84
C VAL A 19 10.51 -9.60 -9.97
N LYS A 20 9.74 -8.51 -9.86
CA LYS A 20 10.16 -7.35 -9.09
C LYS A 20 10.36 -7.85 -7.66
N ALA A 21 11.60 -7.75 -7.17
CA ALA A 21 11.95 -8.35 -5.89
C ALA A 21 11.08 -7.70 -4.80
N ALA A 22 10.47 -8.52 -3.95
CA ALA A 22 9.68 -8.03 -2.83
C ALA A 22 10.50 -7.02 -1.99
N PRO A 23 9.86 -5.98 -1.40
CA PRO A 23 10.54 -5.00 -0.56
C PRO A 23 11.36 -5.63 0.57
N GLY A 24 12.34 -4.89 1.08
CA GLY A 24 13.11 -5.31 2.25
C GLY A 24 12.36 -4.97 3.53
N TYR A 25 11.85 -3.74 3.59
CA TYR A 25 11.21 -3.16 4.77
C TYR A 25 9.99 -2.33 4.38
N VAL A 26 9.18 -1.99 5.37
CA VAL A 26 8.09 -1.02 5.29
C VAL A 26 8.22 -0.04 6.44
N ILE A 27 8.20 1.25 6.12
CA ILE A 27 7.99 2.30 7.11
C ILE A 27 6.49 2.45 7.33
N ILE A 28 6.10 2.45 8.60
CA ILE A 28 4.72 2.62 9.05
C ILE A 28 4.67 3.92 9.87
N ASP A 29 4.09 4.98 9.31
CA ASP A 29 3.85 6.23 10.00
C ASP A 29 2.40 6.28 10.50
N ALA A 30 2.22 6.00 11.78
CA ALA A 30 0.96 6.10 12.50
C ALA A 30 0.92 7.31 13.44
N SER A 31 1.74 8.34 13.20
CA SER A 31 1.80 9.56 14.01
C SER A 31 0.50 10.37 13.97
N LYS A 32 -0.32 10.16 12.92
CA LYS A 32 -1.61 10.83 12.73
C LYS A 32 -2.76 9.86 13.03
N PRO A 33 -3.79 10.29 13.77
CA PRO A 33 -4.92 9.42 14.12
C PRO A 33 -5.88 9.16 12.94
N ASN A 34 -5.88 10.01 11.92
CA ASN A 34 -6.83 9.93 10.80
C ASN A 34 -6.29 9.16 9.58
N VAL A 35 -4.97 8.99 9.46
CA VAL A 35 -4.30 8.25 8.38
C VAL A 35 -3.03 7.60 8.90
N THR A 36 -2.81 6.33 8.56
CA THR A 36 -1.52 5.65 8.71
C THR A 36 -0.87 5.52 7.34
N SER A 37 0.36 6.02 7.18
CA SER A 37 1.09 5.91 5.90
C SER A 37 2.00 4.69 5.91
N TYR A 38 2.07 4.00 4.78
CA TYR A 38 2.97 2.89 4.53
C TYR A 38 3.86 3.20 3.35
N THR A 39 5.17 3.00 3.50
CA THR A 39 6.15 3.24 2.44
C THR A 39 7.11 2.06 2.36
N SER A 40 7.18 1.40 1.21
CA SER A 40 8.11 0.29 1.01
C SER A 40 9.53 0.76 0.74
N ILE A 41 10.48 0.03 1.29
CA ILE A 41 11.92 0.26 1.17
C ILE A 41 12.52 -0.90 0.37
N PRO A 42 13.27 -0.64 -0.71
CA PRO A 42 13.82 -1.68 -1.57
C PRO A 42 14.86 -2.53 -0.82
N LYS A 43 14.98 -3.81 -1.18
CA LYS A 43 16.02 -4.72 -0.63
C LYS A 43 17.44 -4.31 -1.01
N SER A 44 17.60 -3.50 -2.05
CA SER A 44 18.89 -3.04 -2.56
C SER A 44 19.49 -1.89 -1.75
N LEU A 45 18.80 -1.41 -0.71
CA LEU A 45 19.33 -0.37 0.16
C LEU A 45 20.59 -0.89 0.88
N THR A 46 21.63 -0.07 0.97
CA THR A 46 22.87 -0.46 1.66
C THR A 46 22.66 -0.51 3.17
N ASP A 47 23.47 -1.30 3.89
CA ASP A 47 23.38 -1.36 5.37
C ASP A 47 23.55 0.03 6.01
N VAL A 48 24.45 0.86 5.47
CA VAL A 48 24.69 2.23 5.94
C VAL A 48 23.45 3.11 5.76
N ASP A 49 22.80 3.03 4.61
CA ASP A 49 21.58 3.79 4.33
C ASP A 49 20.40 3.28 5.16
N LEU A 50 20.32 1.97 5.37
CA LEU A 50 19.31 1.34 6.22
C LEU A 50 19.46 1.74 7.68
N ASP A 51 20.69 1.77 8.22
CA ASP A 51 20.97 2.22 9.58
C ASP A 51 20.59 3.70 9.77
N LYS A 52 20.93 4.54 8.79
CA LYS A 52 20.56 5.96 8.79
C LYS A 52 19.04 6.13 8.78
N LEU A 53 18.34 5.38 7.93
CA LEU A 53 16.89 5.41 7.83
C LEU A 53 16.24 4.91 9.13
N SER A 54 16.73 3.81 9.68
CA SER A 54 16.28 3.27 10.96
C SER A 54 16.47 4.29 12.10
N GLY A 55 17.61 4.99 12.14
CA GLY A 55 17.87 6.04 13.12
C GLY A 55 16.88 7.20 13.00
N GLN A 56 16.54 7.62 11.77
CA GLN A 56 15.53 8.65 11.52
C GLN A 56 14.14 8.22 11.95
N VAL A 57 13.74 6.98 11.64
CA VAL A 57 12.44 6.41 12.02
C VAL A 57 12.32 6.32 13.54
N SER A 58 13.33 5.77 14.23
CA SER A 58 13.32 5.62 15.70
C SER A 58 13.26 6.95 16.45
N ALA A 59 13.69 8.05 15.84
CA ALA A 59 13.60 9.39 16.43
C ALA A 59 12.20 10.02 16.34
N GLN A 60 11.28 9.43 15.55
CA GLN A 60 9.95 9.97 15.30
C GLN A 60 8.88 9.17 16.06
N ALA A 61 8.16 9.85 16.95
CA ALA A 61 7.07 9.24 17.69
C ALA A 61 5.93 8.78 16.75
N GLY A 62 5.52 7.52 16.89
CA GLY A 62 4.47 6.92 16.08
C GLY A 62 4.91 6.47 14.69
N VAL A 63 6.21 6.52 14.38
CA VAL A 63 6.78 5.97 13.14
C VAL A 63 7.60 4.74 13.48
N GLY A 64 7.38 3.65 12.74
CA GLY A 64 8.09 2.39 12.89
C GLY A 64 8.59 1.86 11.56
N MET A 65 9.50 0.90 11.62
CA MET A 65 9.99 0.18 10.45
C MET A 65 9.93 -1.32 10.73
N GLU A 66 9.36 -2.08 9.81
CA GLU A 66 9.26 -3.53 9.88
C GLU A 66 9.86 -4.19 8.66
N THR A 67 10.35 -5.43 8.81
CA THR A 67 10.72 -6.24 7.64
C THR A 67 9.48 -6.54 6.80
N TRP A 68 9.65 -6.69 5.48
CA TRP A 68 8.54 -7.04 4.59
C TRP A 68 7.84 -8.33 5.01
N GLU A 69 8.59 -9.31 5.52
CA GLU A 69 8.04 -10.58 6.01
C GLU A 69 7.17 -10.38 7.26
N SER A 70 7.66 -9.65 8.27
CA SER A 70 6.87 -9.30 9.47
C SER A 70 5.60 -8.55 9.07
N PHE A 71 5.73 -7.56 8.20
CA PHE A 71 4.63 -6.75 7.72
C PHE A 71 3.54 -7.61 7.07
N LYS A 72 3.91 -8.53 6.16
CA LYS A 72 2.94 -9.42 5.50
C LYS A 72 2.25 -10.38 6.47
N ASN A 73 3.00 -10.95 7.40
CA ASN A 73 2.45 -11.88 8.39
C ASN A 73 1.46 -11.18 9.34
N ASN A 74 1.67 -9.90 9.62
CA ASN A 74 0.85 -9.10 10.54
C ASN A 74 -0.13 -8.14 9.83
N LEU A 75 -0.22 -8.19 8.51
CA LEU A 75 -0.91 -7.19 7.71
C LEU A 75 -2.38 -7.00 8.11
N HIS A 76 -3.07 -8.09 8.42
CA HIS A 76 -4.46 -8.04 8.87
C HIS A 76 -4.61 -7.24 10.17
N LEU A 77 -3.77 -7.50 11.17
CA LEU A 77 -3.76 -6.76 12.45
C LEU A 77 -3.40 -5.29 12.23
N LEU A 78 -2.39 -5.03 11.41
CA LEU A 78 -1.89 -3.69 11.11
C LEU A 78 -2.94 -2.82 10.41
N VAL A 79 -3.77 -3.40 9.54
CA VAL A 79 -4.85 -2.69 8.83
C VAL A 79 -6.08 -2.54 9.73
N GLU A 80 -6.55 -3.63 10.34
CA GLU A 80 -7.78 -3.63 11.13
C GLU A 80 -7.68 -2.71 12.36
N ALA A 81 -6.52 -2.65 13.02
CA ALA A 81 -6.31 -1.77 14.17
C ALA A 81 -6.44 -0.26 13.83
N LYS A 82 -6.31 0.12 12.56
CA LYS A 82 -6.35 1.51 12.10
C LYS A 82 -7.73 1.94 11.59
N ILE A 83 -8.59 0.99 11.24
CA ILE A 83 -9.94 1.27 10.75
C ILE A 83 -10.89 1.37 11.96
N LYS A 84 -11.42 2.57 12.22
CA LYS A 84 -12.41 2.81 13.28
C LYS A 84 -13.84 2.51 12.81
N LYS A 85 -14.12 2.74 11.53
CA LYS A 85 -15.42 2.46 10.90
C LYS A 85 -15.17 2.03 9.46
N ASN A 86 -15.35 0.74 9.14
CA ASN A 86 -15.11 0.28 7.78
C ASN A 86 -16.22 0.74 6.83
N GLU A 87 -15.94 1.74 6.01
CA GLU A 87 -16.89 2.25 5.00
C GLU A 87 -16.81 1.50 3.67
N TYR A 88 -15.83 0.60 3.50
CA TYR A 88 -15.62 -0.17 2.26
C TYR A 88 -15.59 -1.69 2.53
N PRO A 89 -16.63 -2.27 3.16
CA PRO A 89 -16.64 -3.69 3.54
C PRO A 89 -16.60 -4.66 2.36
N GLU A 90 -16.91 -4.18 1.15
CA GLU A 90 -16.84 -4.93 -0.10
C GLU A 90 -15.42 -5.09 -0.65
N LEU A 91 -14.45 -4.32 -0.15
CA LEU A 91 -13.07 -4.31 -0.65
C LEU A 91 -12.11 -5.00 0.33
N ILE A 92 -11.15 -5.77 -0.21
CA ILE A 92 -10.08 -6.40 0.56
C ILE A 92 -8.85 -5.48 0.59
N ILE A 93 -8.94 -4.41 1.40
CA ILE A 93 -7.93 -3.33 1.46
C ILE A 93 -6.52 -3.86 1.77
N LYS A 94 -6.41 -4.87 2.63
CA LYS A 94 -5.12 -5.46 3.02
C LYS A 94 -4.34 -6.01 1.83
N GLU A 95 -5.00 -6.71 0.91
CA GLU A 95 -4.34 -7.29 -0.27
C GLU A 95 -3.89 -6.20 -1.23
N GLY A 96 -4.73 -5.19 -1.48
CA GLY A 96 -4.32 -4.04 -2.30
C GLY A 96 -3.20 -3.21 -1.70
N LEU A 97 -3.13 -3.10 -0.38
CA LEU A 97 -2.02 -2.43 0.32
C LEU A 97 -0.70 -3.18 0.06
N ALA A 98 -0.68 -4.51 0.22
CA ALA A 98 0.50 -5.30 -0.07
C ALA A 98 0.92 -5.19 -1.54
N ASP A 99 -0.02 -5.39 -2.46
CA ASP A 99 0.26 -5.33 -3.91
C ASP A 99 0.76 -3.95 -4.33
N PHE A 100 0.23 -2.87 -3.74
CA PHE A 100 0.71 -1.51 -3.99
C PHE A 100 2.16 -1.35 -3.55
N LEU A 101 2.49 -1.77 -2.33
CA LEU A 101 3.82 -1.61 -1.75
C LEU A 101 4.88 -2.45 -2.49
N GLU A 102 4.51 -3.61 -3.03
CA GLU A 102 5.40 -4.41 -3.90
C GLU A 102 5.60 -3.73 -5.27
N LYS A 103 4.56 -3.08 -5.80
CA LYS A 103 4.61 -2.46 -7.14
C LYS A 103 5.27 -1.09 -7.15
N PHE A 104 5.06 -0.28 -6.12
CA PHE A 104 5.40 1.15 -6.09
C PHE A 104 6.34 1.48 -4.91
N GLU A 105 7.60 1.05 -5.03
CA GLU A 105 8.64 1.34 -4.04
C GLU A 105 8.84 2.84 -3.79
N GLY A 106 9.00 3.19 -2.51
CA GLY A 106 9.22 4.57 -2.07
C GLY A 106 8.02 5.50 -2.18
N ILE A 107 6.89 5.05 -2.75
CA ILE A 107 5.68 5.86 -2.83
C ILE A 107 4.83 5.63 -1.56
N PRO A 108 4.57 6.67 -0.74
CA PRO A 108 3.75 6.52 0.44
C PRO A 108 2.27 6.29 0.09
N LEU A 109 1.66 5.30 0.73
CA LEU A 109 0.23 4.99 0.64
C LEU A 109 -0.42 5.19 2.01
N GLY A 110 -1.38 6.10 2.11
CA GLY A 110 -2.14 6.33 3.33
C GLY A 110 -3.36 5.42 3.44
N LEU A 111 -3.50 4.68 4.54
CA LEU A 111 -4.74 4.05 4.98
C LEU A 111 -5.50 5.01 5.89
N THR A 112 -6.71 5.40 5.53
CA THR A 112 -7.53 6.32 6.33
C THR A 112 -8.27 5.58 7.45
N TRP A 113 -8.70 6.33 8.47
CA TRP A 113 -9.46 5.81 9.62
C TRP A 113 -10.74 5.05 9.26
N ASN A 114 -11.31 5.26 8.07
CA ASN A 114 -12.53 4.63 7.58
C ASN A 114 -12.28 3.49 6.57
N GLY A 115 -11.02 3.08 6.35
CA GLY A 115 -10.65 2.06 5.37
C GLY A 115 -10.46 2.58 3.95
N GLY A 116 -10.48 3.89 3.76
CA GLY A 116 -10.15 4.54 2.49
C GLY A 116 -8.64 4.62 2.26
N ILE A 117 -8.28 5.15 1.10
CA ILE A 117 -6.90 5.34 0.66
C ILE A 117 -6.62 6.82 0.41
N ALA A 118 -5.48 7.30 0.91
CA ALA A 118 -4.98 8.65 0.69
C ALA A 118 -3.62 8.63 0.01
N LEU A 119 -3.54 9.21 -1.19
CA LEU A 119 -2.30 9.37 -1.95
C LEU A 119 -1.97 10.84 -2.20
N THR A 120 -2.99 11.66 -2.38
CA THR A 120 -2.86 13.09 -2.68
C THR A 120 -3.15 13.94 -1.45
N TYR A 121 -2.65 15.17 -1.46
CA TYR A 121 -2.93 16.14 -0.41
C TYR A 121 -4.44 16.28 -0.11
N ASN A 122 -5.27 16.29 -1.15
CA ASN A 122 -6.73 16.42 -1.00
C ASN A 122 -7.34 15.21 -0.27
N ASP A 123 -6.81 14.01 -0.49
CA ASP A 123 -7.26 12.81 0.22
C ASP A 123 -6.94 12.91 1.72
N TYR A 124 -5.73 13.36 2.06
CA TYR A 124 -5.33 13.58 3.46
C TYR A 124 -6.19 14.62 4.15
N ILE A 125 -6.48 15.75 3.48
CA ILE A 125 -7.37 16.79 4.02
C ILE A 125 -8.80 16.27 4.18
N HIS A 126 -9.29 15.49 3.20
CA HIS A 126 -10.59 14.85 3.29
C HIS A 126 -10.68 13.91 4.50
N ALA A 127 -9.73 12.99 4.63
CA ALA A 127 -9.66 12.04 5.73
C ALA A 127 -9.57 12.74 7.09
N LYS A 128 -8.80 13.83 7.19
CA LYS A 128 -8.72 14.64 8.42
C LYS A 128 -10.08 15.25 8.78
N ARG A 129 -10.76 15.87 7.81
CA ARG A 129 -12.05 16.52 8.03
C ARG A 129 -13.13 15.51 8.43
N THR A 130 -13.23 14.37 7.73
CA THR A 130 -14.23 13.34 8.06
C THR A 130 -13.93 12.67 9.39
N TYR A 131 -12.65 12.53 9.75
CA TYR A 131 -12.28 12.04 11.08
C TYR A 131 -12.72 12.99 12.19
N GLN A 132 -12.55 14.31 12.00
CA GLN A 132 -13.04 15.30 12.98
C GLN A 132 -14.56 15.22 13.16
N GLN A 133 -15.30 15.10 12.05
CA GLN A 133 -16.76 14.91 12.10
C GLN A 133 -17.15 13.61 12.82
N TYR A 134 -16.37 12.54 12.62
CA TYR A 134 -16.58 11.27 13.31
C TYR A 134 -16.37 11.40 14.82
N LEU A 135 -15.34 12.12 15.26
CA LEU A 135 -15.11 12.37 16.68
C LEU A 135 -16.23 13.18 17.33
N GLU A 136 -16.84 14.12 16.60
CA GLU A 136 -17.96 14.93 17.10
C GLU A 136 -19.28 14.13 17.15
N LYS A 137 -19.56 13.37 16.09
CA LYS A 137 -20.83 12.64 15.91
C LYS A 137 -20.59 11.35 15.11
N PRO A 138 -20.16 10.25 15.77
CA PRO A 138 -19.77 9.00 15.12
C PRO A 138 -20.81 8.43 14.15
N ASP A 139 -22.09 8.52 14.51
CA ASP A 139 -23.19 7.96 13.73
C ASP A 139 -23.61 8.84 12.54
N SER A 140 -23.22 10.12 12.53
CA SER A 140 -23.65 11.08 11.51
C SER A 140 -22.77 11.11 10.26
N VAL A 141 -21.55 10.58 10.34
CA VAL A 141 -20.65 10.50 9.19
C VAL A 141 -21.11 9.34 8.32
N ALA A 142 -21.96 9.65 7.34
CA ALA A 142 -22.38 8.70 6.34
C ALA A 142 -21.27 8.53 5.28
N ARG A 143 -21.06 7.28 4.84
CA ARG A 143 -20.26 6.97 3.67
C ARG A 143 -20.78 7.79 2.48
N ILE A 144 -19.86 8.37 1.71
CA ILE A 144 -20.20 8.94 0.40
C ILE A 144 -20.51 7.76 -0.53
N SER A 145 -21.79 7.58 -0.88
CA SER A 145 -22.26 6.45 -1.68
C SER A 145 -21.73 6.47 -3.12
N GLU A 146 -21.56 7.65 -3.68
CA GLU A 146 -21.06 7.85 -5.04
C GLU A 146 -19.52 7.84 -5.06
N ARG A 147 -18.93 6.78 -5.63
CA ARG A 147 -17.46 6.60 -5.72
C ARG A 147 -16.71 7.81 -6.29
N ASN A 148 -17.23 8.47 -7.32
CA ASN A 148 -16.59 9.62 -7.95
C ASN A 148 -16.56 10.88 -7.06
N ARG A 149 -17.42 10.93 -6.04
CA ARG A 149 -17.49 12.02 -5.06
C ARG A 149 -16.72 11.70 -3.79
N ASP A 150 -16.29 10.47 -3.63
CA ASP A 150 -15.49 9.98 -2.51
C ASP A 150 -13.99 10.00 -2.90
N PRO A 151 -13.23 11.01 -2.49
CA PRO A 151 -11.82 11.11 -2.87
C PRO A 151 -10.98 9.99 -2.28
N VAL A 152 -11.37 9.41 -1.14
CA VAL A 152 -10.60 8.36 -0.47
C VAL A 152 -11.09 6.95 -0.81
N HIS A 153 -12.07 6.80 -1.71
CA HIS A 153 -12.54 5.50 -2.13
C HIS A 153 -11.36 4.67 -2.67
N PRO A 154 -11.05 3.47 -2.12
CA PRO A 154 -9.84 2.73 -2.49
C PRO A 154 -9.76 2.47 -4.00
N ALA A 155 -10.90 2.18 -4.63
CA ALA A 155 -10.97 1.99 -6.06
C ALA A 155 -10.55 3.19 -6.92
N ASN A 156 -10.53 4.43 -6.42
CA ASN A 156 -10.09 5.59 -7.20
C ASN A 156 -8.56 5.62 -7.37
N HIS A 157 -7.84 5.11 -6.38
CA HIS A 157 -6.37 5.12 -6.32
C HIS A 157 -5.77 3.80 -6.74
N LEU A 158 -6.46 2.71 -6.42
CA LEU A 158 -5.96 1.36 -6.60
C LEU A 158 -6.53 0.71 -7.88
N LYS A 159 -7.06 1.45 -8.87
CA LYS A 159 -7.77 0.87 -10.05
C LYS A 159 -7.08 -0.35 -10.70
N VAL A 160 -5.74 -0.38 -10.74
CA VAL A 160 -4.95 -1.50 -11.30
C VAL A 160 -4.81 -2.69 -10.35
N LEU A 161 -5.08 -2.50 -9.06
CA LEU A 161 -4.98 -3.47 -7.97
C LEU A 161 -6.38 -3.94 -7.51
N VAL A 162 -7.45 -3.17 -7.81
CA VAL A 162 -8.83 -3.48 -7.40
C VAL A 162 -9.42 -4.70 -8.09
N SER A 163 -8.90 -5.11 -9.25
CA SER A 163 -9.31 -6.37 -9.88
C SER A 163 -9.07 -7.59 -8.99
N ASN A 164 -8.15 -7.49 -8.02
CA ASN A 164 -7.82 -8.55 -7.07
C ASN A 164 -8.43 -8.32 -5.67
N MET A 165 -9.17 -7.21 -5.44
CA MET A 165 -9.68 -6.83 -4.11
C MET A 165 -11.19 -6.99 -3.92
N SER A 166 -11.92 -7.47 -4.94
CA SER A 166 -13.33 -7.82 -4.80
C SER A 166 -13.47 -9.21 -4.19
N LYS A 167 -14.33 -9.33 -3.17
CA LYS A 167 -14.74 -10.62 -2.59
C LYS A 167 -15.38 -11.54 -3.62
#